data_AF-A0A4Q5GQ63-F1
#
_entry.id   AF-A0A4Q5GQ63-F1
#
_cell.length_a   1.000
_cell.length_b   1.000
_cell.length_c   1.000
_cell.angle_alpha   90.00
_cell.angle_beta   90.00
_cell.angle_gamma   90.00
#
_symmetry.space_group_name_H-M   'P 1'
#
loop_
_entity.id
_entity.type
_entity.pdbx_description
1 polymer ?
#
loop_
_entity_poly.entity_id
_entity_poly.type
_entity_poly.pdbx_seq_one_letter_code
_entity_poly.pdbx_strand_id
1 'polypeptide(L)'
;MDSFNRQACFNELSFLDKDDNEDLFLIFSNYAKTIKALKTKGFNGVRYEQGITSLVKENLRSIFDLRSNPNGRTLYAFILATARNPYIDSDTQAEERYINEDFEVKIDNVWCVGQGFTAAHLLDTVVISLRTHSKWEELSYVIRNIQDKRKTEQVLNVVMPESSETDAINLFIEQRTPLVLEKCNILPQNKSCKFRDDHGSDKLISLWNRLRNCDFVISAINSLEFNPNGKEFIEKCFDDGKMHIRLVESDAGYGMVIQTTGKNKRETMAIGERIMQKYL
;
A
#
# COMPACT_ATOMS: atom_id res chain seq x y z
N MET A 1 10.17 -13.55 -9.29
CA MET A 1 9.38 -12.68 -8.39
C MET A 1 8.41 -11.97 -9.29
N ASP A 2 7.18 -12.48 -9.36
CA ASP A 2 6.13 -11.79 -10.09
C ASP A 2 5.99 -10.39 -9.51
N SER A 3 6.00 -9.39 -10.39
CA SER A 3 5.62 -8.04 -9.98
C SER A 3 4.27 -8.16 -9.30
N PHE A 4 4.15 -7.57 -8.11
CA PHE A 4 2.90 -7.53 -7.38
C PHE A 4 1.87 -6.81 -8.26
N ASN A 5 1.08 -7.57 -9.03
CA ASN A 5 0.28 -7.04 -10.12
C ASN A 5 -1.06 -6.53 -9.57
N ARG A 6 -1.01 -5.43 -8.80
CA ARG A 6 -2.23 -4.77 -8.30
C ARG A 6 -3.02 -4.20 -9.46
N GLN A 7 -4.33 -4.33 -9.37
CA GLN A 7 -5.25 -3.66 -10.28
C GLN A 7 -6.34 -3.02 -9.42
N ALA A 8 -6.72 -1.78 -9.73
CA ALA A 8 -7.86 -1.15 -9.10
C ALA A 8 -9.16 -1.67 -9.74
N CYS A 9 -10.28 -1.62 -9.04
CA CYS A 9 -11.59 -1.89 -9.64
C CYS A 9 -12.29 -0.58 -9.97
N PHE A 10 -12.79 -0.42 -11.18
CA PHE A 10 -13.60 0.74 -11.53
C PHE A 10 -14.87 0.79 -10.67
N ASN A 11 -15.26 1.97 -10.21
CA ASN A 11 -16.55 2.18 -9.59
C ASN A 11 -17.57 2.60 -10.67
N GLU A 12 -18.36 1.65 -11.16
CA GLU A 12 -19.35 1.90 -12.21
C GLU A 12 -20.45 2.87 -11.79
N LEU A 13 -20.75 2.98 -10.50
CA LEU A 13 -21.75 3.93 -10.00
C LEU A 13 -21.34 5.38 -10.25
N SER A 14 -20.03 5.67 -10.22
CA SER A 14 -19.51 7.01 -10.56
C SER A 14 -19.74 7.39 -12.02
N PHE A 15 -20.03 6.43 -12.89
CA PHE A 15 -20.42 6.66 -14.27
C PHE A 15 -21.91 7.01 -14.43
N LEU A 16 -22.74 6.77 -13.42
CA LEU A 16 -24.21 6.89 -13.52
C LEU A 16 -24.75 8.26 -13.10
N ASP A 17 -24.07 8.97 -12.20
CA ASP A 17 -24.50 10.30 -11.75
C ASP A 17 -24.18 11.32 -12.83
N LYS A 18 -25.17 11.89 -13.53
CA LYS A 18 -24.93 12.86 -14.61
C LYS A 18 -25.27 14.29 -14.18
N ASP A 19 -24.41 15.20 -14.57
CA ASP A 19 -24.63 16.65 -14.64
C ASP A 19 -24.76 17.06 -16.12
N ASP A 20 -25.69 17.97 -16.42
CA ASP A 20 -25.98 18.42 -17.77
C ASP A 20 -24.88 19.32 -18.37
N ASN A 21 -23.95 19.82 -17.56
CA ASN A 21 -22.86 20.71 -17.99
C ASN A 21 -21.47 20.06 -17.97
N GLU A 22 -21.39 18.75 -18.10
CA GLU A 22 -20.13 18.04 -17.93
C GLU A 22 -19.14 18.20 -19.08
N ASP A 23 -17.89 18.50 -18.71
CA ASP A 23 -16.75 18.37 -19.61
C ASP A 23 -16.21 16.93 -19.55
N LEU A 24 -16.66 16.09 -20.50
CA LEU A 24 -16.21 14.71 -20.64
C LEU A 24 -14.69 14.60 -20.82
N PHE A 25 -14.09 15.52 -21.56
CA PHE A 25 -12.64 15.51 -21.76
C PHE A 25 -11.92 15.74 -20.42
N LEU A 26 -12.40 16.68 -19.61
CA LEU A 26 -11.86 16.92 -18.27
C LEU A 26 -12.04 15.70 -17.35
N ILE A 27 -13.22 15.08 -17.33
CA ILE A 27 -13.51 13.89 -16.52
C ILE A 27 -12.53 12.76 -16.85
N PHE A 28 -12.40 12.39 -18.12
CA PHE A 28 -11.50 11.31 -18.53
C PHE A 28 -10.02 11.70 -18.47
N SER A 29 -9.67 12.98 -18.62
CA SER A 29 -8.31 13.48 -18.40
C SER A 29 -7.90 13.32 -16.94
N ASN A 30 -8.78 13.67 -16.01
CA ASN A 30 -8.55 13.46 -14.58
C ASN A 30 -8.44 11.97 -14.27
N TYR A 31 -9.36 11.15 -14.80
CA TYR A 31 -9.32 9.70 -14.64
C TYR A 31 -8.01 9.08 -15.13
N ALA A 32 -7.54 9.46 -16.32
CA ALA A 32 -6.26 8.99 -16.87
C ALA A 32 -5.06 9.42 -16.01
N LYS A 33 -5.07 10.65 -15.47
CA LYS A 33 -4.04 11.10 -14.52
C LYS A 33 -4.07 10.28 -13.23
N THR A 34 -5.26 9.97 -12.72
CA THR A 34 -5.43 9.13 -11.52
C THR A 34 -4.90 7.72 -11.75
N ILE A 35 -5.21 7.10 -12.90
CA ILE A 35 -4.61 5.80 -13.29
C ILE A 35 -3.09 5.91 -13.34
N LYS A 36 -2.54 6.96 -13.95
CA LYS A 36 -1.10 7.17 -14.03
C LYS A 36 -0.46 7.28 -12.64
N ALA A 37 -1.09 7.97 -11.70
CA ALA A 37 -0.63 8.07 -10.32
C ALA A 37 -0.66 6.70 -9.62
N LEU A 38 -1.75 5.94 -9.76
CA LEU A 38 -1.82 4.57 -9.24
C LEU A 38 -0.76 3.63 -9.84
N LYS A 39 -0.39 3.81 -11.11
CA LYS A 39 0.71 3.05 -11.74
C LYS A 39 2.05 3.28 -11.05
N THR A 40 2.36 4.48 -10.57
CA THR A 40 3.62 4.73 -9.83
C THR A 40 3.62 4.01 -8.47
N LYS A 41 2.44 3.69 -7.95
CA LYS A 41 2.20 2.92 -6.71
C LYS A 41 2.10 1.41 -6.92
N GLY A 42 2.32 0.92 -8.15
CA GLY A 42 2.33 -0.51 -8.50
C GLY A 42 1.00 -1.07 -8.99
N PHE A 43 -0.03 -0.25 -9.20
CA PHE A 43 -1.29 -0.70 -9.81
C PHE A 43 -1.17 -0.67 -11.34
N ASN A 44 -1.10 -1.82 -12.00
CA ASN A 44 -0.79 -1.89 -13.43
C ASN A 44 -2.00 -1.79 -14.37
N GLY A 45 -3.21 -1.73 -13.82
CA GLY A 45 -4.43 -1.64 -14.60
C GLY A 45 -5.66 -1.33 -13.76
N VAL A 46 -6.78 -1.14 -14.46
CA VAL A 46 -8.11 -0.99 -13.87
C VAL A 46 -9.01 -2.09 -14.42
N ARG A 47 -9.67 -2.79 -13.52
CA ARG A 47 -10.66 -3.80 -13.86
C ARG A 47 -12.04 -3.19 -14.09
N TYR A 48 -12.77 -3.77 -15.02
CA TYR A 48 -14.17 -3.45 -15.35
C TYR A 48 -14.89 -4.78 -15.56
N GLU A 49 -16.17 -4.86 -15.21
CA GLU A 49 -16.94 -6.11 -15.41
C GLU A 49 -17.04 -6.48 -16.90
N GLN A 50 -17.60 -5.56 -17.68
CA GLN A 50 -17.86 -5.77 -19.11
C GLN A 50 -16.89 -4.97 -20.02
N GLY A 51 -15.86 -4.38 -19.43
CA GLY A 51 -14.90 -3.50 -20.12
C GLY A 51 -15.36 -2.03 -20.16
N ILE A 52 -14.41 -1.10 -20.24
CA ILE A 52 -14.74 0.34 -20.25
C ILE A 52 -15.56 0.76 -21.49
N THR A 53 -15.44 0.02 -22.60
CA THR A 53 -16.20 0.28 -23.82
C THR A 53 -17.64 -0.17 -23.75
N SER A 54 -18.04 -0.99 -22.76
CA SER A 54 -19.44 -1.35 -22.53
C SER A 54 -20.17 -0.31 -21.69
N LEU A 55 -19.45 0.65 -21.09
CA LEU A 55 -20.02 1.82 -20.42
C LEU A 55 -20.60 2.77 -21.45
N VAL A 56 -21.63 2.32 -22.15
CA VAL A 56 -22.42 3.06 -23.13
C VAL A 56 -23.83 3.02 -22.60
N LYS A 57 -24.11 3.84 -21.59
CA LYS A 57 -25.50 4.03 -21.18
C LYS A 57 -26.19 4.87 -22.24
N GLU A 58 -27.43 4.53 -22.57
CA GLU A 58 -28.18 5.06 -23.73
C GLU A 58 -28.26 6.59 -23.88
N ASN A 59 -27.74 7.43 -22.98
CA ASN A 59 -27.81 8.89 -23.18
C ASN A 59 -26.77 9.81 -22.51
N LEU A 60 -25.72 9.37 -21.79
CA LEU A 60 -25.06 10.32 -20.87
C LEU A 60 -23.52 10.42 -20.92
N ARG A 61 -22.77 9.33 -21.11
CA ARG A 61 -21.31 9.39 -21.25
C ARG A 61 -20.83 8.27 -22.15
N SER A 62 -19.89 8.56 -23.03
CA SER A 62 -19.22 7.56 -23.82
C SER A 62 -17.74 7.86 -23.86
N ILE A 63 -16.91 6.86 -23.52
CA ILE A 63 -15.46 7.00 -23.71
C ILE A 63 -15.10 7.22 -25.19
N PHE A 64 -15.98 6.83 -26.12
CA PHE A 64 -15.79 7.06 -27.55
C PHE A 64 -15.84 8.56 -27.93
N ASP A 65 -16.44 9.42 -27.11
CA ASP A 65 -16.49 10.87 -27.35
C ASP A 65 -15.09 11.50 -27.35
N LEU A 66 -14.12 10.88 -26.66
CA LEU A 66 -12.72 11.28 -26.69
C LEU A 66 -12.08 11.17 -28.08
N ARG A 67 -12.61 10.32 -28.98
CA ARG A 67 -12.03 10.11 -30.32
C ARG A 67 -12.13 11.35 -31.22
N SER A 68 -13.13 12.20 -30.94
CA SER A 68 -13.41 13.43 -31.68
C SER A 68 -12.42 14.56 -31.35
N ASN A 69 -11.71 14.47 -30.22
CA ASN A 69 -10.71 15.45 -29.79
C ASN A 69 -9.29 14.89 -30.04
N PRO A 70 -8.37 15.62 -30.73
CA PRO A 70 -6.99 15.17 -30.94
C PRO A 70 -6.26 14.79 -29.65
N ASN A 71 -6.43 15.57 -28.58
CA ASN A 71 -5.87 15.28 -27.26
C ASN A 71 -6.60 14.11 -26.56
N GLY A 72 -7.88 13.90 -26.90
CA GLY A 72 -8.70 12.82 -26.37
C GLY A 72 -8.29 11.44 -26.90
N ARG A 73 -7.78 11.34 -28.13
CA ARG A 73 -7.34 10.06 -28.71
C ARG A 73 -6.20 9.40 -27.93
N THR A 74 -5.23 10.18 -27.46
CA THR A 74 -4.12 9.68 -26.64
C THR A 74 -4.62 9.20 -25.28
N LEU A 75 -5.53 9.96 -24.65
CA LEU A 75 -6.17 9.56 -23.38
C LEU A 75 -6.98 8.28 -23.55
N TYR A 76 -7.78 8.20 -24.61
CA TYR A 76 -8.57 7.03 -24.98
C TYR A 76 -7.69 5.77 -25.10
N ALA A 77 -6.61 5.85 -25.89
CA ALA A 77 -5.68 4.74 -26.07
C ALA A 77 -5.00 4.32 -24.77
N PHE A 78 -4.60 5.30 -23.94
CA PHE A 78 -4.00 5.03 -22.63
C PHE A 78 -4.97 4.29 -21.70
N ILE A 79 -6.21 4.77 -21.56
CA ILE A 79 -7.21 4.15 -20.69
C ILE A 79 -7.50 2.71 -21.15
N LEU A 80 -7.68 2.49 -22.47
CA LEU A 80 -7.88 1.14 -23.01
C LEU A 80 -6.70 0.21 -22.71
N ALA A 81 -5.46 0.68 -22.84
CA ALA A 81 -4.28 -0.14 -22.58
C ALA A 81 -4.19 -0.59 -21.10
N THR A 82 -4.76 0.19 -20.19
CA THR A 82 -4.83 -0.13 -18.76
C THR A 82 -6.06 -0.93 -18.35
N ALA A 83 -7.04 -1.08 -19.24
CA ALA A 83 -8.26 -1.80 -18.94
C ALA A 83 -8.04 -3.31 -18.85
N ARG A 84 -8.68 -3.93 -17.87
CA ARG A 84 -8.72 -5.37 -17.62
C ARG A 84 -10.17 -5.78 -17.37
N ASN A 85 -10.53 -6.98 -17.76
CA ASN A 85 -11.87 -7.51 -17.59
C ASN A 85 -11.81 -9.03 -17.46
N PRO A 86 -12.75 -9.66 -16.74
CA PRO A 86 -13.80 -9.03 -15.92
C PRO A 86 -13.25 -8.49 -14.58
N TYR A 87 -14.13 -8.10 -13.64
CA TYR A 87 -13.68 -7.65 -12.32
C TYR A 87 -12.92 -8.73 -11.56
N ILE A 88 -13.37 -9.99 -11.61
CA ILE A 88 -12.79 -11.10 -10.86
C ILE A 88 -12.29 -12.17 -11.83
N ASP A 89 -11.08 -12.67 -11.64
CA ASP A 89 -10.57 -13.77 -12.45
C ASP A 89 -11.34 -15.07 -12.17
N SER A 90 -11.58 -15.85 -13.22
CA SER A 90 -12.28 -17.13 -13.10
C SER A 90 -11.50 -18.18 -12.33
N ASP A 91 -12.24 -19.15 -11.77
CA ASP A 91 -11.74 -20.25 -10.96
C ASP A 91 -11.01 -19.80 -9.68
N THR A 92 -11.46 -18.68 -9.09
CA THR A 92 -10.92 -18.15 -7.83
C THR A 92 -11.96 -18.20 -6.70
N GLN A 93 -11.51 -18.27 -5.44
CA GLN A 93 -12.40 -18.13 -4.29
C GLN A 93 -13.15 -16.78 -4.31
N ALA A 94 -12.51 -15.72 -4.84
CA ALA A 94 -13.16 -14.43 -5.01
C ALA A 94 -14.33 -14.52 -6.00
N GLU A 95 -14.23 -15.30 -7.08
CA GLU A 95 -15.32 -15.48 -8.06
C GLU A 95 -16.51 -16.19 -7.42
N GLU A 96 -16.26 -17.28 -6.70
CA GLU A 96 -17.32 -18.02 -5.99
C GLU A 96 -18.10 -17.10 -5.06
N ARG A 97 -17.39 -16.25 -4.30
CA ARG A 97 -18.03 -15.26 -3.43
C ARG A 97 -18.73 -14.16 -4.22
N TYR A 98 -18.13 -13.67 -5.30
CA TYR A 98 -18.72 -12.63 -6.15
C TYR A 98 -20.04 -13.06 -6.80
N ILE A 99 -20.19 -14.35 -7.11
CA ILE A 99 -21.40 -14.93 -7.70
C ILE A 99 -22.47 -15.24 -6.64
N ASN A 100 -22.06 -15.74 -5.46
CA ASN A 100 -22.99 -16.32 -4.49
C ASN A 100 -23.31 -15.43 -3.28
N GLU A 101 -22.52 -14.38 -3.02
CA GLU A 101 -22.76 -13.43 -1.94
C GLU A 101 -23.26 -12.09 -2.47
N ASP A 102 -24.12 -11.43 -1.71
CA ASP A 102 -24.63 -10.11 -2.06
C ASP A 102 -23.94 -9.05 -1.20
N PHE A 103 -23.42 -8.01 -1.85
CA PHE A 103 -22.76 -6.91 -1.17
C PHE A 103 -23.41 -5.57 -1.51
N GLU A 104 -23.40 -4.69 -0.52
CA GLU A 104 -23.85 -3.31 -0.67
C GLU A 104 -22.79 -2.35 -0.15
N VAL A 105 -22.64 -1.22 -0.84
CA VAL A 105 -21.85 -0.08 -0.41
C VAL A 105 -22.78 1.02 0.09
N LYS A 106 -22.37 1.70 1.16
CA LYS A 106 -23.09 2.85 1.73
C LYS A 106 -22.65 4.14 1.05
N ILE A 107 -23.55 4.78 0.33
CA ILE A 107 -23.34 6.07 -0.37
C ILE A 107 -24.46 7.02 0.06
N ASP A 108 -24.12 8.21 0.54
CA ASP A 108 -25.08 9.22 1.03
C ASP A 108 -26.14 8.65 1.98
N ASN A 109 -25.71 7.77 2.90
CA ASN A 109 -26.55 7.03 3.85
C ASN A 109 -27.52 6.00 3.25
N VAL A 110 -27.45 5.74 1.96
CA VAL A 110 -28.23 4.70 1.27
C VAL A 110 -27.33 3.52 0.93
N TRP A 111 -27.85 2.31 1.12
CA TRP A 111 -27.18 1.08 0.70
C TRP A 111 -27.55 0.78 -0.75
N CYS A 112 -26.56 0.51 -1.59
CA CYS A 112 -26.77 0.17 -2.99
C CYS A 112 -25.74 -0.86 -3.46
N VAL A 113 -26.11 -1.58 -4.52
CA VAL A 113 -25.23 -2.58 -5.14
C VAL A 113 -24.18 -1.85 -5.98
N GLY A 114 -22.91 -2.07 -5.65
CA GLY A 114 -21.76 -1.59 -6.42
C GLY A 114 -20.84 -2.77 -6.72
N GLN A 115 -20.86 -3.23 -7.98
CA GLN A 115 -20.07 -4.37 -8.46
C GLN A 115 -18.57 -4.09 -8.32
N GLY A 116 -18.12 -2.89 -8.68
CA GLY A 116 -16.73 -2.49 -8.51
C GLY A 116 -16.25 -2.46 -7.06
N PHE A 117 -17.10 -1.99 -6.14
CA PHE A 117 -16.82 -2.02 -4.70
C PHE A 117 -16.75 -3.44 -4.16
N THR A 118 -17.68 -4.28 -4.58
CA THR A 118 -17.70 -5.71 -4.22
C THR A 118 -16.42 -6.39 -4.68
N ALA A 119 -16.04 -6.17 -5.93
CA ALA A 119 -14.81 -6.74 -6.49
C ALA A 119 -13.56 -6.24 -5.76
N ALA A 120 -13.48 -4.94 -5.47
CA ALA A 120 -12.35 -4.37 -4.75
C ALA A 120 -12.20 -4.96 -3.34
N HIS A 121 -13.32 -5.16 -2.63
CA HIS A 121 -13.33 -5.81 -1.33
C HIS A 121 -12.84 -7.26 -1.40
N LEU A 122 -13.34 -8.05 -2.35
CA LEU A 122 -12.98 -9.46 -2.48
C LEU A 122 -11.53 -9.67 -2.96
N LEU A 123 -11.00 -8.76 -3.79
CA LEU A 123 -9.62 -8.79 -4.26
C LEU A 123 -8.63 -8.08 -3.32
N ASP A 124 -9.11 -7.54 -2.20
CA ASP A 124 -8.31 -6.74 -1.26
C ASP A 124 -7.50 -5.63 -1.98
N THR A 125 -8.21 -4.86 -2.80
CA THR A 125 -7.67 -3.75 -3.61
C THR A 125 -8.52 -2.47 -3.43
N VAL A 126 -8.19 -1.42 -4.16
CA VAL A 126 -8.89 -0.12 -4.12
C VAL A 126 -9.90 0.00 -5.25
N VAL A 127 -10.91 0.84 -5.06
CA VAL A 127 -11.72 1.33 -6.18
C VAL A 127 -11.16 2.61 -6.77
N ILE A 128 -11.42 2.82 -8.06
CA ILE A 128 -11.14 4.07 -8.77
C ILE A 128 -12.44 4.64 -9.35
N SER A 129 -12.74 5.89 -9.00
CA SER A 129 -13.99 6.57 -9.39
C SER A 129 -13.74 7.69 -10.40
N LEU A 130 -14.75 8.01 -11.21
CA LEU A 130 -14.80 9.28 -11.92
C LEU A 130 -15.22 10.41 -10.98
N ARG A 131 -14.65 11.60 -11.16
CA ARG A 131 -15.01 12.80 -10.41
C ARG A 131 -16.25 13.47 -11.00
N THR A 132 -17.38 12.78 -10.92
CA THR A 132 -18.67 13.21 -11.49
C THR A 132 -19.60 13.85 -10.45
N HIS A 133 -19.38 13.54 -9.17
CA HIS A 133 -20.14 14.08 -8.05
C HIS A 133 -19.28 14.10 -6.79
N SER A 134 -19.52 15.05 -5.88
CA SER A 134 -18.75 15.23 -4.63
C SER A 134 -18.76 13.98 -3.74
N LYS A 135 -19.87 13.23 -3.75
CA LYS A 135 -20.00 11.96 -3.03
C LYS A 135 -18.95 10.92 -3.43
N TRP A 136 -18.28 11.07 -4.57
CA TRP A 136 -17.17 10.20 -5.04
C TRP A 136 -15.79 10.66 -4.58
N GLU A 137 -15.71 11.76 -3.83
CA GLU A 137 -14.46 12.33 -3.30
C GLU A 137 -14.07 11.79 -1.92
N GLU A 138 -14.92 10.96 -1.31
CA GLU A 138 -14.60 10.28 -0.06
C GLU A 138 -13.43 9.30 -0.24
N LEU A 139 -12.54 9.26 0.76
CA LEU A 139 -11.35 8.40 0.75
C LEU A 139 -11.70 6.91 0.89
N SER A 140 -12.84 6.59 1.51
CA SER A 140 -13.25 5.23 1.76
C SER A 140 -14.77 5.11 1.88
N TYR A 141 -15.31 3.97 1.47
CA TYR A 141 -16.73 3.66 1.61
C TYR A 141 -16.92 2.41 2.44
N VAL A 142 -18.03 2.39 3.19
CA VAL A 142 -18.41 1.23 3.99
C VAL A 142 -19.10 0.22 3.09
N ILE A 143 -18.62 -1.01 3.11
CA ILE A 143 -19.21 -2.16 2.42
C ILE A 143 -19.71 -3.18 3.45
N ARG A 144 -20.78 -3.91 3.12
CA ARG A 144 -21.26 -5.04 3.91
C ARG A 144 -21.72 -6.18 3.01
N ASN A 145 -21.64 -7.39 3.55
CA ASN A 145 -22.36 -8.53 3.02
C ASN A 145 -23.82 -8.47 3.54
N ILE A 146 -24.81 -8.65 2.65
CA ILE A 146 -26.25 -8.55 3.00
C ILE A 146 -26.68 -9.75 3.85
N GLN A 147 -26.10 -10.92 3.60
CA GLN A 147 -26.33 -12.13 4.38
C GLN A 147 -25.74 -11.99 5.80
N ASP A 148 -24.61 -11.29 5.98
CA ASP A 148 -23.98 -10.98 7.28
C ASP A 148 -23.95 -9.47 7.59
N LYS A 149 -25.13 -8.90 7.87
CA LYS A 149 -25.33 -7.46 8.11
C LYS A 149 -24.56 -6.89 9.32
N ARG A 150 -23.94 -7.73 10.15
CA ARG A 150 -23.23 -7.27 11.37
C ARG A 150 -21.79 -6.89 11.09
N LYS A 151 -21.19 -7.39 10.01
CA LYS A 151 -19.80 -7.09 9.65
C LYS A 151 -19.76 -6.04 8.54
N THR A 152 -19.25 -4.87 8.88
CA THR A 152 -18.97 -3.81 7.91
C THR A 152 -17.47 -3.66 7.75
N GLU A 153 -17.03 -3.48 6.51
CA GLU A 153 -15.64 -3.24 6.16
C GLU A 153 -15.52 -1.94 5.35
N GLN A 154 -14.30 -1.53 5.04
CA GLN A 154 -14.03 -0.33 4.26
C GLN A 154 -13.28 -0.68 2.98
N VAL A 155 -13.67 -0.01 1.89
CA VAL A 155 -12.96 -0.06 0.61
C VAL A 155 -12.43 1.35 0.33
N LEU A 156 -11.12 1.46 0.10
CA LEU A 156 -10.49 2.73 -0.24
C LEU A 156 -10.84 3.14 -1.67
N ASN A 157 -11.03 4.44 -1.88
CA ASN A 157 -11.38 5.02 -3.16
C ASN A 157 -10.33 6.05 -3.59
N VAL A 158 -10.02 6.03 -4.88
CA VAL A 158 -9.11 6.97 -5.52
C VAL A 158 -9.84 7.64 -6.67
N VAL A 159 -10.11 8.94 -6.54
CA VAL A 159 -10.84 9.72 -7.55
C VAL A 159 -9.91 10.68 -8.29
N MET A 160 -8.86 11.15 -7.62
CA MET A 160 -7.90 12.13 -8.13
C MET A 160 -6.47 11.65 -7.87
N PRO A 161 -5.46 12.16 -8.61
CA PRO A 161 -4.06 11.83 -8.35
C PRO A 161 -3.65 12.06 -6.89
N GLU A 162 -4.11 13.16 -6.29
CA GLU A 162 -3.81 13.53 -4.91
C GLU A 162 -4.39 12.52 -3.90
N SER A 163 -5.54 11.90 -4.21
CA SER A 163 -6.14 10.85 -3.37
C SER A 163 -5.22 9.62 -3.24
N SER A 164 -4.39 9.35 -4.26
CA SER A 164 -3.45 8.21 -4.24
C SER A 164 -2.21 8.45 -3.36
N GLU A 165 -2.00 9.68 -2.90
CA GLU A 165 -0.86 10.07 -2.06
C GLU A 165 -1.20 10.10 -0.57
N THR A 166 -2.45 9.82 -0.19
CA THR A 166 -2.87 9.80 1.21
C THR A 166 -2.18 8.70 2.02
N ASP A 167 -1.98 8.96 3.32
CA ASP A 167 -1.38 8.00 4.25
C ASP A 167 -2.15 6.66 4.28
N ALA A 168 -3.48 6.70 4.16
CA ALA A 168 -4.31 5.50 4.14
C ALA A 168 -3.98 4.61 2.93
N ILE A 169 -3.84 5.19 1.74
CA ILE A 169 -3.48 4.45 0.52
C ILE A 169 -2.04 3.94 0.62
N ASN A 170 -1.10 4.77 1.08
CA ASN A 170 0.30 4.36 1.24
C ASN A 170 0.44 3.21 2.25
N LEU A 171 -0.26 3.28 3.39
CA LEU A 171 -0.27 2.21 4.40
C LEU A 171 -0.95 0.94 3.87
N PHE A 172 -2.06 1.08 3.13
CA PHE A 172 -2.75 -0.04 2.49
C PHE A 172 -1.81 -0.81 1.55
N ILE A 173 -1.10 -0.07 0.70
CA ILE A 173 -0.09 -0.57 -0.24
C ILE A 173 1.03 -1.26 0.54
N GLU A 174 1.58 -0.58 1.55
CA GLU A 174 2.71 -1.08 2.34
C GLU A 174 2.37 -2.42 2.99
N GLN A 175 1.24 -2.52 3.71
CA GLN A 175 0.82 -3.73 4.41
C GLN A 175 0.67 -4.94 3.48
N ARG A 176 0.22 -4.72 2.24
CA ARG A 176 0.01 -5.76 1.23
C ARG A 176 1.24 -6.05 0.40
N THR A 177 2.28 -5.22 0.47
CA THR A 177 3.52 -5.46 -0.28
C THR A 177 4.30 -6.54 0.44
N PRO A 178 4.72 -7.63 -0.24
CA PRO A 178 5.52 -8.68 0.37
C PRO A 178 6.79 -8.08 0.96
N LEU A 179 7.08 -8.43 2.20
CA LEU A 179 8.26 -7.97 2.89
C LEU A 179 9.49 -8.74 2.38
N VAL A 180 10.33 -8.08 1.58
CA VAL A 180 11.59 -8.65 1.08
C VAL A 180 12.75 -7.93 1.75
N LEU A 181 13.37 -8.58 2.73
CA LEU A 181 14.53 -8.02 3.43
C LEU A 181 15.81 -8.34 2.67
N GLU A 182 16.48 -7.30 2.16
CA GLU A 182 17.78 -7.43 1.50
C GLU A 182 18.87 -7.80 2.51
N LYS A 183 19.70 -8.78 2.16
CA LYS A 183 20.86 -9.14 2.97
C LYS A 183 22.01 -8.16 2.71
N CYS A 184 22.70 -7.83 3.78
CA CYS A 184 23.97 -7.14 3.79
C CYS A 184 25.02 -8.02 3.11
N ASN A 185 25.71 -7.45 2.13
CA ASN A 185 26.79 -8.09 1.39
C ASN A 185 28.17 -7.88 2.04
N ILE A 186 28.25 -7.11 3.13
CA ILE A 186 29.50 -6.88 3.86
C ILE A 186 29.77 -8.08 4.76
N LEU A 187 30.91 -8.73 4.55
CA LEU A 187 31.36 -9.83 5.41
C LEU A 187 31.43 -9.38 6.87
N PRO A 188 31.04 -10.21 7.85
CA PRO A 188 31.00 -9.83 9.26
C PRO A 188 32.28 -9.13 9.74
N GLN A 189 33.46 -9.65 9.38
CA GLN A 189 34.78 -9.11 9.73
C GLN A 189 35.05 -7.69 9.19
N ASN A 190 34.39 -7.29 8.12
CA ASN A 190 34.57 -5.99 7.46
C ASN A 190 33.54 -4.94 7.89
N LYS A 191 32.53 -5.32 8.66
CA LYS A 191 31.52 -4.39 9.17
C LYS A 191 32.18 -3.42 10.16
N SER A 192 32.03 -2.13 9.90
CA SER A 192 32.63 -1.08 10.74
C SER A 192 31.91 -0.96 12.07
N CYS A 193 32.66 -0.60 13.10
CA CYS A 193 32.15 -0.30 14.42
C CYS A 193 32.86 0.93 14.98
N LYS A 194 32.09 1.93 15.41
CA LYS A 194 32.61 3.13 16.07
C LYS A 194 31.93 3.26 17.43
N PHE A 195 32.68 3.09 18.51
CA PHE A 195 32.23 3.39 19.86
C PHE A 195 33.06 4.54 20.42
N ARG A 196 32.48 5.28 21.37
CA ARG A 196 33.24 6.27 22.15
C ARG A 196 34.15 5.53 23.14
N ASP A 197 35.30 6.11 23.46
CA ASP A 197 36.24 5.60 24.47
C ASP A 197 35.73 5.90 25.89
N ASP A 198 34.57 5.33 26.22
CA ASP A 198 33.90 5.49 27.51
C ASP A 198 33.78 4.13 28.24
N HIS A 199 33.43 4.17 29.53
CA HIS A 199 33.16 2.96 30.31
C HIS A 199 32.08 2.08 29.64
N GLY A 200 32.34 0.78 29.51
CA GLY A 200 31.42 -0.21 28.93
C GLY A 200 31.65 -0.55 27.45
N SER A 201 32.76 -0.06 26.86
CA SER A 201 33.17 -0.40 25.50
C SER A 201 33.37 -1.91 25.30
N ASP A 202 33.89 -2.62 26.29
CA ASP A 202 34.07 -4.08 26.30
C ASP A 202 32.74 -4.85 26.12
N LYS A 203 31.71 -4.45 26.88
CA LYS A 203 30.36 -5.04 26.80
C LYS A 203 29.71 -4.77 25.44
N LEU A 204 29.85 -3.55 24.93
CA LEU A 204 29.35 -3.18 23.61
C LEU A 204 30.09 -3.90 22.48
N ILE A 205 31.41 -4.09 22.60
CA ILE A 205 32.21 -4.88 21.64
C ILE A 205 31.74 -6.34 21.62
N SER A 206 31.47 -6.93 22.79
CA SER A 206 30.93 -8.30 22.87
C SER A 206 29.57 -8.42 22.17
N LEU A 207 28.65 -7.51 22.45
CA LEU A 207 27.34 -7.46 21.78
C LEU A 207 27.51 -7.26 20.26
N TRP A 208 28.38 -6.35 19.83
CA TRP A 208 28.68 -6.12 18.42
C TRP A 208 29.23 -7.37 17.73
N ASN A 209 30.12 -8.12 18.37
CA ASN A 209 30.67 -9.35 17.82
C ASN A 209 29.60 -10.42 17.55
N ARG A 210 28.48 -10.39 18.28
CA ARG A 210 27.31 -11.23 18.00
C ARG A 210 26.52 -10.64 16.82
N LEU A 211 26.14 -9.36 16.91
CA LEU A 211 25.27 -8.68 15.95
C LEU A 211 25.87 -8.57 14.55
N ARG A 212 27.19 -8.39 14.40
CA ARG A 212 27.86 -8.29 13.11
C ARG A 212 27.71 -9.55 12.24
N ASN A 213 27.37 -10.69 12.84
CA ASN A 213 27.08 -11.93 12.12
C ASN A 213 25.65 -12.00 11.59
N CYS A 214 24.81 -11.00 11.86
CA CYS A 214 23.46 -10.92 11.31
C CYS A 214 23.54 -10.47 9.85
N ASP A 215 22.87 -11.21 8.96
CA ASP A 215 22.80 -10.94 7.52
C ASP A 215 22.16 -9.59 7.19
N PHE A 216 21.52 -8.90 8.13
CA PHE A 216 20.81 -7.64 7.89
C PHE A 216 21.51 -6.41 8.51
N VAL A 217 22.58 -6.63 9.29
CA VAL A 217 23.32 -5.55 9.96
C VAL A 217 24.46 -5.07 9.08
N ILE A 218 24.60 -3.76 8.92
CA ILE A 218 25.64 -3.10 8.12
C ILE A 218 26.81 -2.64 9.00
N SER A 219 26.52 -1.92 10.09
CA SER A 219 27.55 -1.33 10.96
C SER A 219 27.00 -0.98 12.36
N ALA A 220 27.91 -0.77 13.31
CA ALA A 220 27.61 -0.06 14.56
C ALA A 220 28.08 1.40 14.42
N ILE A 221 27.16 2.33 14.61
CA ILE A 221 27.35 3.77 14.34
C ILE A 221 27.97 4.48 15.54
N ASN A 222 27.38 4.30 16.72
CA ASN A 222 27.84 4.90 17.97
C ASN A 222 27.27 4.13 19.18
N SER A 223 27.85 4.37 20.35
CA SER A 223 27.23 4.02 21.63
C SER A 223 26.07 4.97 21.94
N LEU A 224 25.08 4.45 22.66
CA LEU A 224 23.99 5.23 23.26
C LEU A 224 24.37 5.67 24.67
N GLU A 225 23.75 6.75 25.12
CA GLU A 225 23.84 7.19 26.52
C GLU A 225 23.31 6.12 27.46
N PHE A 226 23.85 6.07 28.68
CA PHE A 226 23.40 5.15 29.72
C PHE A 226 21.90 5.29 29.98
N ASN A 227 21.17 4.16 29.95
CA ASN A 227 19.76 4.14 30.28
C ASN A 227 19.43 2.94 31.19
N PRO A 228 19.72 3.02 32.50
CA PRO A 228 19.45 1.94 33.47
C PRO A 228 17.99 1.43 33.47
N ASN A 229 17.07 2.32 33.08
CA ASN A 229 15.63 2.04 32.99
C ASN A 229 15.22 1.40 31.65
N GLY A 230 16.12 1.35 30.66
CA GLY A 230 15.90 0.71 29.37
C GLY A 230 15.91 -0.80 29.51
N LYS A 231 14.73 -1.42 29.45
CA LYS A 231 14.55 -2.88 29.58
C LYS A 231 14.27 -3.59 28.25
N GLU A 232 14.12 -2.85 27.17
CA GLU A 232 13.84 -3.42 25.84
C GLU A 232 15.12 -3.58 25.04
N PHE A 233 15.35 -4.76 24.46
CA PHE A 233 16.53 -5.01 23.65
C PHE A 233 16.55 -4.17 22.37
N ILE A 234 15.40 -4.05 21.68
CA ILE A 234 15.20 -3.10 20.58
C ILE A 234 14.42 -1.91 21.15
N GLU A 235 15.13 -0.84 21.51
CA GLU A 235 14.51 0.35 22.10
C GLU A 235 13.76 1.18 21.04
N LYS A 236 14.30 1.26 19.83
CA LYS A 236 13.70 2.08 18.76
C LYS A 236 14.15 1.64 17.37
N CYS A 237 13.20 1.60 16.44
CA CYS A 237 13.44 1.43 15.01
C CYS A 237 13.12 2.73 14.26
N PHE A 238 13.97 3.08 13.30
CA PHE A 238 13.84 4.27 12.48
C PHE A 238 13.56 3.92 11.03
N ASP A 239 13.08 4.91 10.29
CA ASP A 239 12.63 4.75 8.91
C ASP A 239 13.82 4.64 7.93
N ASP A 240 15.04 4.96 8.38
CA ASP A 240 16.29 4.94 7.60
C ASP A 240 17.17 3.72 7.89
N GLY A 241 16.59 2.65 8.44
CA GLY A 241 17.31 1.42 8.77
C GLY A 241 18.12 1.48 10.05
N LYS A 242 18.14 2.60 10.78
CA LYS A 242 18.78 2.68 12.09
C LYS A 242 17.96 2.00 13.16
N MET A 243 18.66 1.47 14.15
CA MET A 243 18.04 0.81 15.30
C MET A 243 18.84 1.06 16.56
N HIS A 244 18.14 1.40 17.64
CA HIS A 244 18.71 1.49 18.97
C HIS A 244 18.60 0.12 19.64
N ILE A 245 19.76 -0.45 20.00
CA ILE A 245 19.85 -1.74 20.67
C ILE A 245 20.43 -1.55 22.08
N ARG A 246 19.80 -2.17 23.08
CA ARG A 246 20.22 -2.13 24.48
C ARG A 246 20.68 -3.50 24.96
N LEU A 247 21.65 -3.49 25.87
CA LEU A 247 22.06 -4.66 26.64
C LEU A 247 21.20 -4.75 27.90
N VAL A 248 20.08 -5.49 27.80
CA VAL A 248 19.03 -5.59 28.84
C VAL A 248 19.52 -6.17 30.17
N GLU A 249 20.56 -7.01 30.13
CA GLU A 249 21.17 -7.64 31.32
C GLU A 249 22.18 -6.74 32.05
N SER A 250 22.39 -5.50 31.58
CA SER A 250 23.32 -4.58 32.22
C SER A 250 22.61 -3.59 33.15
N ASP A 251 23.08 -3.47 34.39
CA ASP A 251 22.54 -2.51 35.37
C ASP A 251 22.62 -1.06 34.87
N ALA A 252 23.65 -0.73 34.09
CA ALA A 252 23.86 0.61 33.54
C ALA A 252 23.04 0.90 32.26
N GLY A 253 22.44 -0.12 31.65
CA GLY A 253 21.65 0.02 30.42
C GLY A 253 22.45 0.47 29.21
N TYR A 254 23.60 -0.17 28.98
CA TYR A 254 24.44 0.09 27.81
C TYR A 254 23.67 -0.11 26.51
N GLY A 255 23.95 0.68 25.49
CA GLY A 255 23.34 0.51 24.18
C GLY A 255 24.21 0.99 23.04
N MET A 256 23.80 0.65 21.83
CA MET A 256 24.42 1.10 20.59
C MET A 256 23.36 1.40 19.53
N VAL A 257 23.72 2.27 18.60
CA VAL A 257 22.98 2.44 17.35
C VAL A 257 23.62 1.57 16.28
N ILE A 258 22.82 0.75 15.62
CA ILE A 258 23.25 0.00 14.44
C ILE A 258 22.58 0.54 13.18
N GLN A 259 23.28 0.40 12.05
CA GLN A 259 22.69 0.53 10.72
C GLN A 259 22.32 -0.85 10.21
N THR A 260 21.11 -0.99 9.68
CA THR A 260 20.63 -2.20 9.00
C THR A 260 20.38 -1.94 7.52
N THR A 261 20.02 -2.98 6.78
CA THR A 261 19.60 -2.89 5.38
C THR A 261 18.16 -2.39 5.19
N GLY A 262 17.41 -2.14 6.27
CA GLY A 262 16.03 -1.66 6.18
C GLY A 262 15.95 -0.28 5.51
N LYS A 263 15.01 -0.13 4.59
CA LYS A 263 14.81 1.12 3.81
C LYS A 263 13.62 1.95 4.28
N ASN A 264 12.79 1.37 5.15
CA ASN A 264 11.62 1.97 5.75
C ASN A 264 11.39 1.35 7.14
N LYS A 265 10.47 1.93 7.90
CA LYS A 265 10.20 1.51 9.28
C LYS A 265 9.77 0.04 9.39
N ARG A 266 8.91 -0.43 8.47
CA ARG A 266 8.41 -1.81 8.46
C ARG A 266 9.54 -2.81 8.25
N GLU A 267 10.45 -2.54 7.33
CA GLU A 267 11.65 -3.36 7.13
C GLU A 267 12.57 -3.34 8.35
N THR A 268 12.85 -2.16 8.91
CA THR A 268 13.70 -2.03 10.10
C THR A 268 13.12 -2.82 11.28
N MET A 269 11.80 -2.73 11.52
CA MET A 269 11.12 -3.47 12.58
C MET A 269 11.24 -4.98 12.38
N ALA A 270 10.98 -5.49 11.17
CA ALA A 270 11.10 -6.91 10.88
C ALA A 270 12.55 -7.43 10.97
N ILE A 271 13.54 -6.60 10.63
CA ILE A 271 14.95 -6.92 10.89
C ILE A 271 15.20 -7.02 12.40
N GLY A 272 14.62 -6.11 13.19
CA GLY A 272 14.71 -6.13 14.65
C GLY A 272 14.18 -7.42 15.25
N GLU A 273 13.01 -7.88 14.81
CA GLU A 273 12.43 -9.17 15.21
C GLU A 273 13.36 -10.34 14.88
N ARG A 274 13.97 -10.36 13.69
CA ARG A 274 14.94 -11.40 13.31
C ARG A 274 16.21 -11.37 14.16
N ILE A 275 16.67 -10.18 14.54
CA ILE A 275 17.81 -10.04 15.45
C ILE A 275 17.43 -10.60 16.82
N MET A 276 16.26 -10.23 17.35
CA MET A 276 15.79 -10.73 18.64
C MET A 276 15.68 -12.26 18.66
N GLN A 277 15.08 -12.87 17.63
CA GLN A 277 14.92 -14.33 17.55
C GLN A 277 16.24 -15.11 17.49
N LYS A 278 17.32 -14.50 17.00
CA LYS A 278 18.59 -15.19 16.76
C LYS A 278 19.67 -14.85 17.80
N TYR A 279 19.57 -13.69 18.42
CA TYR A 279 20.62 -13.13 19.29
C TYR A 279 20.11 -12.73 20.68
N LEU A 280 18.84 -12.97 21.01
CA LEU A 280 18.39 -13.21 22.39
C LEU A 280 17.96 -14.66 22.54
#